data_AF-G9NXG4-F1
#
_entry.id   AF-G9NXG4-F1
#
_cell.length_a   1.000
_cell.length_b   1.000
_cell.length_c   1.000
_cell.angle_alpha   90.00
_cell.angle_beta   90.00
_cell.angle_gamma   90.00
#
_symmetry.space_group_name_H-M   'P 1'
#
loop_
_entity.id
_entity.type
_entity.pdbx_description
1 polymer ?
#
loop_
_entity_poly.entity_id
_entity_poly.type
_entity_poly.pdbx_seq_one_letter_code
_entity_poly.pdbx_strand_id
1 'polypeptide(L)'
;FFIDPIMFESCGVQIPQGRIAIPNRIMEYLDDITLFKSAVADYFKNVHHWIPVISRIRLHNLVSNRPLHQQDPDSILLLLSIKLILSIPNQNKSPPELYTNTKQFFFLVEAAGCFTLQMVQAGIMIALYELGHGIYPAAFSTISTCARYGTALGIDELNRADLTSAGGEEKVRVWWGVLLIDHILNIGVHGRQLSTQGPKSNQPLPMDDDDWDRLVAMPREPQRLSNPTELKAGSFARTAQAINLLSQVFQYLGNLRAGLQLEFEHLDQLNRTILSLSNLVEEESAQRGILLCCPVGFC
;
A
#
# COMPACT_ATOMS: atom_id res chain seq x y z
N PHE A 1 -14.54 -13.50 -7.55
CA PHE A 1 -14.78 -14.74 -6.77
C PHE A 1 -13.94 -15.87 -7.37
N PHE A 2 -13.20 -16.63 -6.55
CA PHE A 2 -12.09 -17.51 -6.98
C PHE A 2 -12.46 -18.59 -8.01
N ILE A 3 -13.73 -18.99 -8.06
CA ILE A 3 -14.31 -19.86 -9.09
C ILE A 3 -15.48 -19.10 -9.70
N ASP A 4 -15.42 -18.82 -11.00
CA ASP A 4 -16.44 -18.13 -11.79
C ASP A 4 -16.97 -16.80 -11.18
N PRO A 5 -16.19 -15.71 -11.20
CA PRO A 5 -16.60 -14.41 -10.67
C PRO A 5 -17.92 -13.89 -11.26
N ILE A 6 -18.15 -14.17 -12.55
CA ILE A 6 -19.32 -13.69 -13.30
C ILE A 6 -20.58 -14.37 -12.76
N MET A 7 -20.52 -15.69 -12.56
CA MET A 7 -21.64 -16.45 -12.02
C MET A 7 -22.00 -16.01 -10.60
N PHE A 8 -21.01 -15.86 -9.71
CA PHE A 8 -21.25 -15.40 -8.34
C PHE A 8 -21.88 -14.01 -8.27
N GLU A 9 -21.40 -13.07 -9.09
CA GLU A 9 -21.96 -11.72 -9.18
C GLU A 9 -23.39 -11.76 -9.73
N SER A 10 -23.64 -12.54 -10.80
CA SER A 10 -24.97 -12.70 -11.39
C SER A 10 -25.99 -13.35 -10.45
N CYS A 11 -25.52 -14.21 -9.54
CA CYS A 11 -26.34 -14.89 -8.55
C CYS A 11 -26.44 -14.12 -7.22
N GLY A 12 -25.77 -12.97 -7.06
CA GLY A 12 -25.78 -12.19 -5.83
C GLY A 12 -25.22 -12.92 -4.60
N VAL A 13 -24.36 -13.93 -4.82
CA VAL A 13 -23.84 -14.77 -3.74
C VAL A 13 -22.81 -14.00 -2.92
N GLN A 14 -23.15 -13.72 -1.66
CA GLN A 14 -22.20 -13.14 -0.70
C GLN A 14 -21.35 -14.24 -0.07
N ILE A 15 -20.03 -14.06 -0.04
CA ILE A 15 -19.14 -14.97 0.69
C ILE A 15 -19.43 -14.82 2.19
N PRO A 16 -19.72 -15.91 2.92
CA PRO A 16 -19.77 -15.86 4.37
C PRO A 16 -18.41 -15.41 4.91
N GLN A 17 -18.35 -14.24 5.54
CA GLN A 17 -17.17 -13.83 6.29
C GLN A 17 -17.08 -14.70 7.55
N GLY A 18 -15.99 -15.42 7.72
CA GLY A 18 -15.74 -16.18 8.94
C GLY A 18 -15.65 -15.23 10.12
N ARG A 19 -16.63 -15.30 11.04
CA ARG A 19 -16.57 -14.56 12.29
C ARG A 19 -15.62 -15.29 13.24
N ILE A 20 -14.37 -14.85 13.29
CA ILE A 20 -13.43 -15.28 14.32
C ILE A 20 -13.57 -14.39 15.55
N ALA A 21 -13.39 -14.98 16.73
CA ALA A 21 -13.22 -14.22 17.95
C ALA A 21 -11.84 -13.55 17.95
N ILE A 22 -11.79 -12.27 18.31
CA ILE A 22 -10.53 -11.55 18.49
C ILE A 22 -9.89 -12.03 19.80
N PRO A 23 -8.65 -12.53 19.80
CA PRO A 23 -8.00 -12.99 21.03
C PRO A 23 -7.81 -11.84 22.03
N ASN A 24 -8.03 -12.08 23.33
CA ASN A 24 -7.90 -11.05 24.37
C ASN A 24 -6.52 -10.36 24.36
N ARG A 25 -5.45 -11.14 24.15
CA ARG A 25 -4.07 -10.61 24.04
C ARG A 25 -3.91 -9.58 22.91
N ILE A 26 -4.72 -9.66 21.85
CA ILE A 26 -4.74 -8.65 20.78
C ILE A 26 -5.41 -7.37 21.26
N MET A 27 -6.50 -7.49 22.00
CA MET A 27 -7.23 -6.35 22.58
C MET A 27 -6.38 -5.61 23.62
N GLU A 28 -5.59 -6.33 24.43
CA GLU A 28 -4.67 -5.76 25.42
C GLU A 28 -3.69 -4.74 24.82
N TYR A 29 -3.28 -4.91 23.55
CA TYR A 29 -2.43 -3.92 22.88
C TYR A 29 -3.15 -2.61 22.53
N LEU A 30 -4.48 -2.60 22.51
CA LEU A 30 -5.33 -1.47 22.12
C LEU A 30 -6.16 -0.91 23.30
N ASP A 31 -6.03 -1.48 24.50
CA ASP A 31 -6.84 -1.10 25.67
C ASP A 31 -6.59 0.34 26.16
N ASP A 32 -5.36 0.84 26.01
CA ASP A 32 -5.06 2.24 26.32
C ASP A 32 -5.50 3.17 25.18
N ILE A 33 -6.74 3.66 25.29
CA ILE A 33 -7.38 4.51 24.30
C ILE A 33 -6.62 5.83 24.09
N THR A 34 -6.00 6.40 25.12
CA THR A 34 -5.31 7.70 24.99
C THR A 34 -3.98 7.53 24.25
N LEU A 35 -3.19 6.52 24.62
CA LEU A 35 -2.00 6.14 23.88
C LEU A 35 -2.34 5.74 22.45
N PHE A 36 -3.45 5.04 22.24
CA PHE A 36 -3.86 4.62 20.90
C PHE A 36 -4.26 5.80 20.01
N LYS A 37 -5.04 6.76 20.54
CA LYS A 37 -5.36 8.00 19.81
C LYS A 37 -4.11 8.81 19.47
N SER A 38 -3.12 8.84 20.38
CA SER A 38 -1.81 9.44 20.09
C SER A 38 -1.09 8.71 18.95
N ALA A 39 -1.06 7.37 18.97
CA ALA A 39 -0.45 6.58 17.91
C ALA A 39 -1.11 6.84 16.54
N VAL A 40 -2.44 6.96 16.49
CA VAL A 40 -3.14 7.33 15.24
C VAL A 40 -2.71 8.73 14.75
N ALA A 41 -2.53 9.69 15.65
CA ALA A 41 -2.02 11.01 15.28
C ALA A 41 -0.57 10.93 14.77
N ASP A 42 0.28 10.12 15.42
CA ASP A 42 1.67 9.88 15.01
C ASP A 42 1.77 9.17 13.66
N TYR A 43 0.85 8.26 13.35
CA TYR A 43 0.74 7.66 12.01
C TYR A 43 0.54 8.72 10.94
N PHE A 44 -0.45 9.61 11.15
CA PHE A 44 -0.75 10.66 10.18
C PHE A 44 0.35 11.72 10.09
N LYS A 45 1.13 11.91 11.17
CA LYS A 45 2.27 12.83 11.19
C LYS A 45 3.50 12.27 10.49
N ASN A 46 3.69 10.95 10.47
CA ASN A 46 4.91 10.32 9.98
C ASN A 46 4.66 9.40 8.78
N VAL A 47 4.06 8.23 9.01
CA VAL A 47 3.93 7.15 8.01
C VAL A 47 3.05 7.59 6.83
N HIS A 48 1.92 8.25 7.11
CA HIS A 48 0.96 8.67 6.09
C HIS A 48 1.55 9.58 5.01
N HIS A 49 2.58 10.36 5.32
CA HIS A 49 3.15 11.32 4.36
C HIS A 49 3.83 10.64 3.17
N TRP A 50 4.40 9.45 3.37
CA TRP A 50 5.12 8.72 2.32
C TRP A 50 4.39 7.44 1.88
N ILE A 51 3.46 6.92 2.70
CA ILE A 51 2.56 5.83 2.30
C ILE A 51 1.09 6.10 2.72
N PRO A 52 0.40 7.03 2.04
CA PRO A 52 -0.97 7.45 2.36
C PRO A 52 -2.04 6.42 1.97
N VAL A 53 -1.94 5.18 2.41
CA VAL A 53 -2.86 4.09 2.01
C VAL A 53 -4.12 3.99 2.87
N ILE A 54 -4.27 4.85 3.88
CA ILE A 54 -5.39 4.86 4.82
C ILE A 54 -6.03 6.26 4.85
N SER A 55 -7.35 6.32 4.68
CA SER A 55 -8.13 7.57 4.75
C SER A 55 -8.23 8.09 6.19
N ARG A 56 -7.92 9.38 6.35
CA ARG A 56 -8.04 10.08 7.63
C ARG A 56 -9.45 10.02 8.22
N ILE A 57 -10.48 10.28 7.40
CA ILE A 57 -11.88 10.16 7.86
C ILE A 57 -12.17 8.73 8.28
N ARG A 58 -11.83 7.74 7.44
CA ARG A 58 -12.24 6.35 7.70
C ARG A 58 -11.59 5.83 8.97
N LEU A 59 -10.30 6.11 9.17
CA LEU A 59 -9.60 5.72 10.40
C LEU A 59 -10.16 6.47 11.62
N HIS A 60 -10.42 7.78 11.51
CA HIS A 60 -11.03 8.53 12.61
C HIS A 60 -12.42 7.99 12.99
N ASN A 61 -13.25 7.69 12.00
CA ASN A 61 -14.59 7.11 12.21
C ASN A 61 -14.51 5.71 12.81
N LEU A 62 -13.53 4.90 12.36
CA LEU A 62 -13.29 3.56 12.90
C LEU A 62 -12.98 3.63 14.41
N VAL A 63 -12.17 4.59 14.83
CA VAL A 63 -11.75 4.75 16.23
C VAL A 63 -12.81 5.46 17.09
N SER A 64 -13.63 6.34 16.51
CA SER A 64 -14.55 7.19 17.26
C SER A 64 -15.98 6.65 17.36
N ASN A 65 -16.47 5.92 16.36
CA ASN A 65 -17.91 5.63 16.26
C ASN A 65 -18.34 4.29 16.87
N ARG A 66 -17.40 3.36 17.12
CA ARG A 66 -17.72 2.04 17.68
C ARG A 66 -16.66 1.60 18.70
N PRO A 67 -17.06 1.02 19.85
CA PRO A 67 -16.14 0.41 20.79
C PRO A 67 -15.28 -0.68 20.14
N LEU A 68 -14.01 -0.80 20.54
CA LEU A 68 -13.06 -1.76 19.96
C LEU A 68 -13.58 -3.21 19.99
N HIS A 69 -14.24 -3.63 21.06
CA HIS A 69 -14.78 -4.98 21.21
C HIS A 69 -15.95 -5.30 20.24
N GLN A 70 -16.47 -4.31 19.53
CA GLN A 70 -17.54 -4.45 18.52
C GLN A 70 -17.02 -4.29 17.09
N GLN A 71 -15.70 -4.15 16.91
CA GLN A 71 -15.08 -3.99 15.61
C GLN A 71 -14.87 -5.34 14.94
N ASP A 72 -14.85 -5.32 13.61
CA ASP A 72 -14.53 -6.50 12.83
C ASP A 72 -13.03 -6.87 12.96
N PRO A 73 -12.66 -8.16 12.86
CA PRO A 73 -11.28 -8.61 13.07
C PRO A 73 -10.24 -7.95 12.16
N ASP A 74 -10.61 -7.67 10.91
CA ASP A 74 -9.76 -6.98 9.93
C ASP A 74 -9.51 -5.51 10.30
N SER A 75 -10.50 -4.86 10.90
CA SER A 75 -10.39 -3.50 11.41
C SER A 75 -9.48 -3.46 12.64
N ILE A 76 -9.62 -4.41 13.58
CA ILE A 76 -8.68 -4.55 14.70
C ILE A 76 -7.26 -4.83 14.22
N LEU A 77 -7.11 -5.69 13.21
CA LEU A 77 -5.82 -6.00 12.60
C LEU A 77 -5.18 -4.75 11.99
N LEU A 78 -5.95 -3.91 11.31
CA LEU A 78 -5.47 -2.62 10.80
C LEU A 78 -4.97 -1.72 11.92
N LEU A 79 -5.75 -1.54 13.00
CA LEU A 79 -5.35 -0.73 14.15
C LEU A 79 -4.08 -1.26 14.82
N LEU A 80 -3.98 -2.58 14.99
CA LEU A 80 -2.80 -3.24 15.53
C LEU A 80 -1.56 -3.05 14.62
N SER A 81 -1.74 -3.15 13.30
CA SER A 81 -0.65 -2.94 12.34
C SER A 81 -0.13 -1.49 12.32
N ILE A 82 -1.01 -0.51 12.56
CA ILE A 82 -0.61 0.90 12.75
C ILE A 82 0.25 1.04 14.02
N LYS A 83 -0.16 0.41 15.12
CA LYS A 83 0.65 0.38 16.35
C LYS A 83 2.01 -0.28 16.10
N LEU A 84 2.04 -1.36 15.32
CA LEU A 84 3.27 -2.09 14.98
C LEU A 84 4.24 -1.23 14.16
N ILE A 85 3.80 -0.59 13.06
CA ILE A 85 4.69 0.19 12.20
C ILE A 85 5.28 1.42 12.92
N LEU A 86 4.56 1.95 13.92
CA LEU A 86 5.04 3.03 14.77
C LEU A 86 5.98 2.57 15.89
N SER A 87 6.13 1.26 16.09
CA SER A 87 7.05 0.73 17.10
C SER A 87 8.49 0.88 16.62
N ILE A 88 9.14 1.97 17.06
CA ILE A 88 10.56 2.18 16.84
C ILE A 88 11.31 1.22 17.78
N PRO A 89 12.38 0.54 17.32
CA PRO A 89 13.28 -0.12 18.23
C PRO A 89 13.93 0.95 19.13
N ASN A 90 13.37 1.16 20.32
CA ASN A 90 14.18 1.72 21.39
C ASN A 90 15.40 0.80 21.57
N GLN A 91 16.50 1.36 22.06
CA GLN A 91 17.75 0.64 22.36
C GLN A 91 17.54 -0.61 23.26
N ASN A 92 16.32 -0.85 23.75
CA ASN A 92 15.86 -2.11 24.29
C ASN A 92 14.52 -2.55 23.65
N LYS A 93 14.62 -3.21 22.49
CA LYS A 93 13.65 -4.16 21.88
C LYS A 93 12.20 -3.63 21.74
N SER A 94 11.75 -3.33 20.52
CA SER A 94 10.32 -3.55 20.20
C SER A 94 10.04 -5.02 20.57
N PRO A 95 9.08 -5.33 21.46
CA PRO A 95 8.96 -6.69 21.96
C PRO A 95 8.68 -7.58 20.74
N PRO A 96 9.51 -8.61 20.48
CA PRO A 96 9.26 -9.59 19.41
C PRO A 96 7.83 -10.13 19.43
N GLU A 97 7.20 -10.06 20.59
CA GLU A 97 5.82 -10.38 20.89
C GLU A 97 4.77 -9.56 20.11
N LEU A 98 4.90 -8.22 19.98
CA LEU A 98 3.90 -7.41 19.27
C LEU A 98 3.88 -7.79 17.78
N TYR A 99 5.06 -7.90 17.17
CA TYR A 99 5.18 -8.37 15.78
C TYR A 99 4.63 -9.80 15.64
N THR A 100 5.06 -10.73 16.50
CA THR A 100 4.64 -12.13 16.44
C THR A 100 3.12 -12.27 16.58
N ASN A 101 2.51 -11.60 17.56
CA ASN A 101 1.07 -11.63 17.77
C ASN A 101 0.31 -10.96 16.62
N THR A 102 0.81 -9.83 16.10
CA THR A 102 0.21 -9.17 14.93
C THR A 102 0.24 -10.09 13.71
N LYS A 103 1.36 -10.78 13.49
CA LYS A 103 1.54 -11.69 12.37
C LYS A 103 0.65 -12.93 12.50
N GLN A 104 0.58 -13.52 13.69
CA GLN A 104 -0.33 -14.63 13.97
C GLN A 104 -1.79 -14.23 13.79
N PHE A 105 -2.16 -13.02 14.22
CA PHE A 105 -3.50 -12.51 14.04
C PHE A 105 -3.82 -12.24 12.55
N PHE A 106 -2.86 -11.73 11.78
CA PHE A 106 -2.99 -11.62 10.32
C PHE A 106 -3.33 -12.98 9.70
N PHE A 107 -2.58 -14.04 10.02
CA PHE A 107 -2.88 -15.39 9.53
C PHE A 107 -4.23 -15.94 10.01
N LEU A 108 -4.64 -15.63 11.24
CA LEU A 108 -5.94 -16.07 11.77
C LEU A 108 -7.11 -15.41 11.00
N VAL A 109 -7.01 -14.09 10.77
CA VAL A 109 -7.97 -13.31 9.98
C VAL A 109 -7.99 -13.83 8.53
N GLU A 110 -6.82 -14.13 7.96
CA GLU A 110 -6.69 -14.74 6.63
C GLU A 110 -7.42 -16.09 6.55
N ALA A 111 -7.14 -16.99 7.50
CA ALA A 111 -7.74 -18.33 7.56
C ALA A 111 -9.26 -18.29 7.79
N ALA A 112 -9.78 -17.21 8.37
CA ALA A 112 -11.22 -16.96 8.50
C ALA A 112 -11.90 -16.59 7.18
N GLY A 113 -11.13 -16.41 6.09
CA GLY A 113 -11.64 -15.94 4.82
C GLY A 113 -11.97 -14.45 4.80
N CYS A 114 -11.42 -13.66 5.75
CA CYS A 114 -11.57 -12.21 5.72
C CYS A 114 -10.80 -11.64 4.53
N PHE A 115 -11.55 -11.00 3.64
CA PHE A 115 -11.05 -10.53 2.36
C PHE A 115 -11.56 -9.11 2.13
N THR A 116 -10.84 -8.14 2.69
CA THR A 116 -11.26 -6.73 2.76
C THR A 116 -10.10 -5.79 2.43
N LEU A 117 -10.42 -4.52 2.14
CA LEU A 117 -9.40 -3.49 1.93
C LEU A 117 -8.50 -3.33 3.16
N GLN A 118 -9.08 -3.41 4.36
CA GLN A 118 -8.39 -3.29 5.64
C GLN A 118 -7.36 -4.40 5.84
N MET A 119 -7.66 -5.62 5.38
CA MET A 119 -6.69 -6.73 5.38
C MET A 119 -5.46 -6.40 4.54
N VAL A 120 -5.65 -5.83 3.35
CA VAL A 120 -4.54 -5.41 2.47
C VAL A 120 -3.77 -4.24 3.09
N GLN A 121 -4.47 -3.23 3.62
CA GLN A 121 -3.85 -2.09 4.32
C GLN A 121 -3.00 -2.56 5.51
N ALA A 122 -3.51 -3.48 6.32
CA ALA A 122 -2.78 -4.04 7.45
C ALA A 122 -1.55 -4.82 7.00
N GLY A 123 -1.68 -5.63 5.94
CA GLY A 123 -0.56 -6.35 5.35
C GLY A 123 0.53 -5.43 4.80
N ILE A 124 0.16 -4.28 4.20
CA ILE A 124 1.13 -3.24 3.79
C ILE A 124 1.89 -2.71 5.01
N MET A 125 1.21 -2.37 6.11
CA MET A 125 1.86 -1.88 7.33
C MET A 125 2.80 -2.94 7.95
N ILE A 126 2.38 -4.20 7.96
CA ILE A 126 3.20 -5.32 8.43
C ILE A 126 4.43 -5.52 7.53
N ALA A 127 4.26 -5.50 6.21
CA ALA A 127 5.35 -5.66 5.26
C ALA A 127 6.40 -4.54 5.38
N LEU A 128 5.95 -3.30 5.64
CA LEU A 128 6.85 -2.18 5.89
C LEU A 128 7.65 -2.34 7.19
N TYR A 129 6.99 -2.81 8.26
CA TYR A 129 7.67 -3.11 9.51
C TYR A 129 8.74 -4.20 9.30
N GLU A 130 8.37 -5.28 8.60
CA GLU A 130 9.28 -6.38 8.27
C GLU A 130 10.45 -5.90 7.41
N LEU A 131 10.20 -5.05 6.41
CA LEU A 131 11.23 -4.45 5.58
C LEU A 131 12.18 -3.56 6.41
N GLY A 132 11.63 -2.64 7.21
CA GLY A 132 12.38 -1.72 8.05
C GLY A 132 13.15 -2.38 9.21
N HIS A 133 12.90 -3.66 9.48
CA HIS A 133 13.61 -4.45 10.49
C HIS A 133 14.43 -5.60 9.90
N GLY A 134 14.61 -5.64 8.58
CA GLY A 134 15.42 -6.65 7.91
C GLY A 134 14.84 -8.07 7.90
N ILE A 135 13.53 -8.22 8.14
CA ILE A 135 12.80 -9.50 8.09
C ILE A 135 12.36 -9.79 6.65
N TYR A 136 13.29 -9.69 5.70
CA TYR A 136 12.98 -9.67 4.26
C TYR A 136 12.18 -10.88 3.73
N PRO A 137 12.42 -12.13 4.16
CA PRO A 137 11.61 -13.26 3.71
C PRO A 137 10.14 -13.13 4.13
N ALA A 138 9.88 -12.59 5.32
CA ALA A 138 8.52 -12.33 5.79
C ALA A 138 7.89 -11.19 4.99
N ALA A 139 8.60 -10.07 4.81
CA ALA A 139 8.15 -8.93 4.01
C ALA A 139 7.75 -9.35 2.58
N PHE A 140 8.60 -10.17 1.95
CA PHE A 140 8.37 -10.77 0.64
C PHE A 140 7.07 -11.58 0.61
N SER A 141 6.88 -12.50 1.57
CA SER A 141 5.65 -13.30 1.63
C SER A 141 4.40 -12.44 1.89
N THR A 142 4.49 -11.46 2.79
CA THR A 142 3.37 -10.59 3.16
C THR A 142 2.89 -9.78 1.97
N ILE A 143 3.81 -9.15 1.25
CA ILE A 143 3.43 -8.31 0.12
C ILE A 143 2.90 -9.14 -1.04
N SER A 144 3.40 -10.35 -1.25
CA SER A 144 2.84 -11.28 -2.23
C SER A 144 1.40 -11.67 -1.88
N THR A 145 1.09 -11.89 -0.60
CA THR A 145 -0.30 -12.09 -0.15
C THR A 145 -1.16 -10.86 -0.43
N CYS A 146 -0.67 -9.66 -0.09
CA CYS A 146 -1.38 -8.40 -0.39
C CYS A 146 -1.63 -8.21 -1.88
N ALA A 147 -0.68 -8.56 -2.75
CA ALA A 147 -0.83 -8.50 -4.20
C ALA A 147 -1.97 -9.42 -4.68
N ARG A 148 -1.96 -10.68 -4.24
CA ARG A 148 -3.03 -11.63 -4.56
C ARG A 148 -4.39 -11.17 -4.05
N TYR A 149 -4.42 -10.58 -2.86
CA TYR A 149 -5.65 -10.08 -2.24
C TYR A 149 -6.16 -8.84 -2.96
N GLY A 150 -5.27 -7.92 -3.32
CA GLY A 150 -5.57 -6.77 -4.16
C GLY A 150 -6.23 -7.17 -5.47
N THR A 151 -5.61 -8.11 -6.21
CA THR A 151 -6.15 -8.60 -7.48
C THR A 151 -7.49 -9.32 -7.31
N ALA A 152 -7.65 -10.21 -6.33
CA ALA A 152 -8.94 -10.88 -6.13
C ALA A 152 -10.05 -9.94 -5.60
N LEU A 153 -9.70 -8.78 -5.02
CA LEU A 153 -10.63 -7.69 -4.70
C LEU A 153 -10.92 -6.75 -5.90
N GLY A 154 -10.26 -6.95 -7.05
CA GLY A 154 -10.36 -6.06 -8.22
C GLY A 154 -9.73 -4.68 -8.00
N ILE A 155 -8.82 -4.54 -7.04
CA ILE A 155 -8.17 -3.27 -6.70
C ILE A 155 -7.15 -2.86 -7.77
N ASP A 156 -6.61 -3.82 -8.52
CA ASP A 156 -5.68 -3.61 -9.63
C ASP A 156 -6.35 -3.20 -10.95
N GLU A 157 -7.67 -3.35 -11.06
CA GLU A 157 -8.46 -3.11 -12.27
C GLU A 157 -9.70 -2.22 -12.01
N LEU A 158 -9.50 -1.11 -11.28
CA LEU A 158 -10.59 -0.19 -10.96
C LEU A 158 -11.16 0.49 -12.21
N ASN A 159 -12.48 0.39 -12.40
CA ASN A 159 -13.19 1.08 -13.48
C ASN A 159 -13.58 2.52 -13.07
N ARG A 160 -14.20 3.28 -13.98
CA ARG A 160 -14.60 4.67 -13.70
C ARG A 160 -15.56 4.77 -12.51
N ALA A 161 -16.53 3.86 -12.40
CA ALA A 161 -17.50 3.87 -11.32
C ALA A 161 -16.82 3.62 -9.96
N ASP A 162 -15.88 2.67 -9.90
CA ASP A 162 -15.08 2.40 -8.71
C ASP A 162 -14.28 3.63 -8.26
N LEU A 163 -13.64 4.32 -9.22
CA LEU A 163 -12.83 5.50 -8.94
C LEU A 163 -13.65 6.67 -8.40
N THR A 164 -14.89 6.83 -8.87
CA THR A 164 -15.81 7.87 -8.39
C THR A 164 -16.56 7.50 -7.12
N SER A 165 -16.50 6.23 -6.72
CA SER A 165 -17.20 5.74 -5.52
C SER A 165 -16.49 6.19 -4.24
N ALA A 166 -17.24 6.21 -3.13
CA ALA A 166 -16.65 6.46 -1.81
C ALA A 166 -15.59 5.39 -1.49
N GLY A 167 -14.33 5.82 -1.31
CA GLY A 167 -13.19 4.93 -1.07
C GLY A 167 -12.46 4.46 -2.33
N GLY A 168 -12.85 4.90 -3.54
CA GLY A 168 -12.14 4.61 -4.77
C GLY A 168 -10.67 5.04 -4.73
N GLU A 169 -10.40 6.26 -4.28
CA GLU A 169 -9.04 6.79 -4.11
C GLU A 169 -8.21 5.95 -3.12
N GLU A 170 -8.82 5.44 -2.05
CA GLU A 170 -8.11 4.60 -1.09
C GLU A 170 -7.69 3.27 -1.71
N LYS A 171 -8.54 2.68 -2.57
CA LYS A 171 -8.17 1.48 -3.35
C LYS A 171 -6.99 1.77 -4.28
N VAL A 172 -7.03 2.90 -5.00
CA VAL A 172 -5.91 3.34 -5.86
C VAL A 172 -4.62 3.43 -5.05
N ARG A 173 -4.67 4.10 -3.90
CA ARG A 173 -3.49 4.29 -3.04
C ARG A 173 -2.97 2.97 -2.48
N VAL A 174 -3.86 2.09 -2.03
CA VAL A 174 -3.52 0.74 -1.56
C VAL A 174 -2.82 -0.06 -2.65
N TRP A 175 -3.32 -0.05 -3.90
CA TRP A 175 -2.66 -0.73 -5.00
C TRP A 175 -1.25 -0.23 -5.25
N TRP A 176 -1.07 1.10 -5.26
CA TRP A 176 0.25 1.71 -5.40
C TRP A 176 1.18 1.38 -4.22
N GLY A 177 0.64 1.26 -3.00
CA GLY A 177 1.38 0.79 -1.84
C GLY A 177 1.86 -0.66 -1.98
N VAL A 178 1.03 -1.54 -2.53
CA VAL A 178 1.42 -2.93 -2.86
C VAL A 178 2.57 -2.94 -3.86
N LEU A 179 2.41 -2.21 -4.97
CA LEU A 179 3.42 -2.13 -6.02
C LEU A 179 4.74 -1.56 -5.50
N LEU A 180 4.70 -0.50 -4.69
CA LEU A 180 5.89 0.12 -4.10
C LEU A 180 6.76 -0.90 -3.36
N ILE A 181 6.15 -1.65 -2.44
CA ILE A 181 6.87 -2.59 -1.58
C ILE A 181 7.34 -3.82 -2.37
N ASP A 182 6.50 -4.35 -3.27
CA ASP A 182 6.87 -5.47 -4.16
C ASP A 182 8.09 -5.10 -5.02
N HIS A 183 8.17 -3.87 -5.52
CA HIS A 183 9.31 -3.43 -6.32
C HIS A 183 10.57 -3.23 -5.46
N ILE A 184 10.46 -2.57 -4.30
CA ILE A 184 11.61 -2.31 -3.41
C ILE A 184 12.26 -3.63 -2.97
N LEU A 185 11.47 -4.64 -2.58
CA LEU A 185 11.97 -5.95 -2.14
C LEU A 185 12.70 -6.74 -3.23
N ASN A 186 12.54 -6.35 -4.49
CA ASN A 186 13.19 -6.99 -5.64
C ASN A 186 14.36 -6.17 -6.20
N ILE A 187 14.67 -4.99 -5.65
CA ILE A 187 15.87 -4.23 -6.01
C ILE A 187 17.12 -5.03 -5.63
N GLY A 188 18.10 -5.08 -6.54
CA GLY A 188 19.39 -5.74 -6.29
C GLY A 188 19.36 -7.26 -6.28
N VAL A 189 18.19 -7.90 -6.43
CA VAL A 189 18.09 -9.36 -6.49
C VAL A 189 18.03 -9.83 -7.94
N HIS A 190 18.94 -10.74 -8.29
CA HIS A 190 18.96 -11.36 -9.62
C HIS A 190 17.96 -12.52 -9.69
N GLY A 191 17.10 -12.52 -10.72
CA GLY A 191 16.24 -13.65 -11.08
C GLY A 191 14.90 -13.77 -10.35
N ARG A 192 14.58 -12.92 -9.36
CA ARG A 192 13.24 -12.94 -8.73
C ARG A 192 12.20 -12.28 -9.65
N GLN A 193 11.02 -12.90 -9.69
CA GLN A 193 9.84 -12.36 -10.33
C GLN A 193 9.06 -11.51 -9.34
N LEU A 194 8.51 -10.40 -9.81
CA LEU A 194 7.56 -9.58 -9.05
C LEU A 194 6.31 -10.41 -8.73
N SER A 195 5.67 -10.10 -7.61
CA SER A 195 4.37 -10.71 -7.26
C SER A 195 3.26 -10.20 -8.17
N THR A 196 3.47 -9.05 -8.80
CA THR A 196 2.56 -8.35 -9.69
C THR A 196 3.14 -8.24 -11.12
N GLN A 197 2.29 -7.98 -12.11
CA GLN A 197 2.74 -7.73 -13.50
C GLN A 197 3.32 -6.31 -13.71
N GLY A 198 3.49 -5.54 -12.63
CA GLY A 198 3.80 -4.11 -12.69
C GLY A 198 2.59 -3.23 -13.07
N PRO A 199 2.74 -1.90 -13.05
CA PRO A 199 1.68 -0.96 -13.40
C PRO A 199 1.31 -1.02 -14.89
N LYS A 200 0.02 -0.91 -15.20
CA LYS A 200 -0.47 -0.76 -16.58
C LYS A 200 -0.41 0.70 -17.01
N SER A 201 -0.17 0.99 -18.29
CA SER A 201 -0.09 2.39 -18.80
C SER A 201 -1.35 3.23 -18.52
N ASN A 202 -2.53 2.59 -18.45
CA ASN A 202 -3.80 3.24 -18.15
C ASN A 202 -4.16 3.27 -16.65
N GLN A 203 -3.26 2.82 -15.77
CA GLN A 203 -3.51 2.73 -14.34
C GLN A 203 -3.73 4.14 -13.75
N PRO A 204 -4.76 4.32 -12.90
CA PRO A 204 -5.04 5.58 -12.25
C PRO A 204 -3.90 5.95 -11.29
N LEU A 205 -3.47 7.21 -11.34
CA LEU A 205 -2.56 7.80 -10.38
C LEU A 205 -3.34 8.27 -9.15
N PRO A 206 -2.73 8.22 -7.95
CA PRO A 206 -3.28 8.88 -6.77
C PRO A 206 -3.54 10.35 -7.04
N MET A 207 -4.58 10.90 -6.42
CA MET A 207 -4.83 12.35 -6.44
C MET A 207 -3.76 13.11 -5.64
N ASP A 208 -3.81 14.44 -5.65
CA ASP A 208 -2.91 15.25 -4.83
C ASP A 208 -3.13 14.97 -3.32
N ASP A 209 -2.05 14.86 -2.56
CA ASP A 209 -2.11 14.41 -1.15
C ASP A 209 -2.81 15.44 -0.25
N ASP A 210 -2.70 16.74 -0.56
CA ASP A 210 -3.42 17.79 0.17
C ASP A 210 -4.92 17.68 -0.08
N ASP A 211 -5.32 17.42 -1.33
CA ASP A 211 -6.73 17.27 -1.71
C ASP A 211 -7.34 16.01 -1.07
N TRP A 212 -6.55 14.91 -0.99
CA TRP A 212 -6.90 13.68 -0.29
C TRP A 212 -7.16 13.93 1.20
N ASP A 213 -6.28 14.69 1.86
CA ASP A 213 -6.39 14.98 3.29
C ASP A 213 -7.46 16.04 3.61
N ARG A 214 -7.74 16.97 2.69
CA ARG A 214 -8.78 18.01 2.82
C ARG A 214 -10.18 17.53 2.47
N LEU A 215 -10.32 16.28 2.01
CA LEU A 215 -11.63 15.63 1.81
C LEU A 215 -12.48 16.36 0.78
N VAL A 216 -11.83 16.98 -0.20
CA VAL A 216 -12.56 17.70 -1.23
C VAL A 216 -13.17 16.63 -2.14
N ALA A 217 -14.47 16.38 -1.94
CA ALA A 217 -15.27 15.52 -2.80
C ALA A 217 -15.51 16.22 -4.15
N MET A 218 -14.44 16.48 -4.89
CA MET A 218 -14.53 16.96 -6.25
C MET A 218 -14.66 15.74 -7.16
N PRO A 219 -15.69 15.66 -8.00
CA PRO A 219 -15.66 14.76 -9.14
C PRO A 219 -14.53 15.24 -10.05
N ARG A 220 -13.35 14.65 -9.91
CA ARG A 220 -12.17 14.92 -10.73
C ARG A 220 -11.95 13.73 -11.65
N GLU A 221 -11.62 14.00 -12.90
CA GLU A 221 -11.17 12.93 -13.77
C GLU A 221 -9.84 12.37 -13.23
N PRO A 222 -9.76 11.05 -13.00
CA PRO A 222 -8.56 10.43 -12.46
C PRO A 222 -7.43 10.58 -13.48
N GLN A 223 -6.33 11.21 -13.05
CA GLN A 223 -5.11 11.24 -13.84
C GLN A 223 -4.58 9.82 -13.99
N ARG A 224 -4.02 9.47 -15.15
CA ARG A 224 -3.45 8.16 -15.42
C ARG A 224 -1.96 8.27 -15.67
N LEU A 225 -1.24 7.15 -15.57
CA LEU A 225 0.19 7.10 -15.88
C LEU A 225 0.53 7.59 -17.29
N SER A 226 -0.36 7.39 -18.25
CA SER A 226 -0.21 7.88 -19.63
C SER A 226 -0.30 9.40 -19.77
N ASN A 227 -0.81 10.12 -18.75
CA ASN A 227 -0.96 11.57 -18.83
C ASN A 227 0.40 12.27 -18.66
N PRO A 228 0.61 13.46 -19.27
CA PRO A 228 1.85 14.22 -19.11
C PRO A 228 2.21 14.50 -17.64
N THR A 229 3.50 14.37 -17.33
CA THR A 229 4.07 14.54 -15.99
C THR A 229 3.96 15.98 -15.47
N GLU A 230 3.78 16.96 -16.37
CA GLU A 230 3.67 18.40 -16.11
C GLU A 230 2.41 18.81 -15.32
N LEU A 231 1.44 17.90 -15.17
CA LEU A 231 0.25 18.13 -14.34
C LEU A 231 0.62 18.13 -12.85
N LYS A 232 0.02 19.05 -12.07
CA LYS A 232 0.15 19.10 -10.61
C LYS A 232 -0.22 17.73 -10.02
N ALA A 233 0.78 17.04 -9.46
CA ALA A 233 0.63 15.73 -8.84
C ALA A 233 1.06 15.77 -7.35
N GLY A 234 0.50 14.88 -6.54
CA GLY A 234 0.93 14.66 -5.17
C GLY A 234 2.26 13.90 -5.09
N SER A 235 2.89 13.90 -3.91
CA SER A 235 4.14 13.18 -3.65
C SER A 235 3.99 11.67 -3.88
N PHE A 236 2.84 11.11 -3.51
CA PHE A 236 2.57 9.69 -3.71
C PHE A 236 2.31 9.35 -5.18
N ALA A 237 1.75 10.28 -5.97
CA ALA A 237 1.62 10.13 -7.41
C ALA A 237 2.98 10.19 -8.13
N ARG A 238 3.90 11.04 -7.67
CA ARG A 238 5.31 11.02 -8.16
C ARG A 238 6.00 9.70 -7.82
N THR A 239 5.77 9.19 -6.62
CA THR A 239 6.26 7.86 -6.21
C THR A 239 5.71 6.76 -7.12
N ALA A 240 4.42 6.80 -7.44
CA ALA A 240 3.79 5.89 -8.40
C ALA A 240 4.45 5.94 -9.81
N GLN A 241 4.77 7.15 -10.30
CA GLN A 241 5.49 7.32 -11.56
C GLN A 241 6.90 6.71 -11.50
N ALA A 242 7.63 6.91 -10.39
CA ALA A 242 8.95 6.31 -10.19
C ALA A 242 8.89 4.77 -10.15
N ILE A 243 7.88 4.21 -9.46
CA ILE A 243 7.64 2.75 -9.45
C ILE A 243 7.42 2.23 -10.88
N ASN A 244 6.63 2.92 -11.70
CA ASN A 244 6.41 2.53 -13.09
C ASN A 244 7.70 2.51 -13.93
N LEU A 245 8.62 3.46 -13.72
CA LEU A 245 9.93 3.44 -14.37
C LEU A 245 10.77 2.26 -13.87
N LEU A 246 10.72 1.96 -12.56
CA LEU A 246 11.41 0.79 -12.00
C LEU A 246 10.84 -0.53 -12.55
N SER A 247 9.52 -0.62 -12.77
CA SER A 247 8.89 -1.78 -13.43
C SER A 247 9.43 -1.98 -14.86
N GLN A 248 9.59 -0.89 -15.63
CA GLN A 248 10.16 -0.95 -16.97
C GLN A 248 11.63 -1.40 -16.94
N VAL A 249 12.42 -0.95 -15.95
CA VAL A 249 13.78 -1.45 -15.73
C VAL A 249 13.77 -2.96 -15.46
N PHE A 250 12.87 -3.45 -14.59
CA PHE A 250 12.76 -4.89 -14.33
C PHE A 250 12.36 -5.69 -15.56
N GLN A 251 11.43 -5.19 -16.37
CA GLN A 251 11.04 -5.82 -17.63
C GLN A 251 12.22 -5.87 -18.62
N TYR A 252 12.95 -4.77 -18.78
CA TYR A 252 14.15 -4.72 -19.62
C TYR A 252 15.22 -5.72 -19.15
N LEU A 253 15.52 -5.77 -17.85
CA LEU A 253 16.46 -6.73 -17.27
C LEU A 253 15.97 -8.18 -17.40
N GLY A 254 14.66 -8.42 -17.32
CA GLY A 254 14.04 -9.72 -17.55
C GLY A 254 14.23 -10.18 -19.00
N ASN A 255 13.96 -9.29 -19.95
CA ASN A 255 14.12 -9.55 -21.39
C ASN A 255 15.59 -9.80 -21.77
N LEU A 256 16.53 -9.03 -21.18
CA LEU A 256 17.98 -9.28 -21.32
C LEU A 256 18.33 -10.72 -20.95
N ARG A 257 17.83 -11.19 -19.80
CA ARG A 257 18.10 -12.55 -19.30
C ARG A 257 17.46 -13.63 -20.15
N ALA A 258 16.30 -13.35 -20.72
CA ALA A 258 15.62 -14.24 -21.66
C ALA A 258 16.34 -14.31 -23.03
N GLY A 259 17.41 -13.54 -23.25
CA GLY A 259 18.14 -13.51 -24.50
C GLY A 259 17.39 -12.80 -25.63
N LEU A 260 16.39 -11.99 -25.29
CA LEU A 260 15.64 -11.20 -26.28
C LEU A 260 16.52 -10.05 -26.79
N GLN A 261 16.41 -9.76 -28.09
CA GLN A 261 17.08 -8.63 -28.69
C GLN A 261 16.45 -7.33 -28.16
N LEU A 262 17.28 -6.43 -27.64
CA LEU A 262 16.83 -5.19 -27.02
C LEU A 262 17.26 -3.98 -27.82
N GLU A 263 16.39 -3.00 -27.83
CA GLU A 263 16.63 -1.71 -28.45
C GLU A 263 17.35 -0.80 -27.46
N PHE A 264 18.62 -0.47 -27.75
CA PHE A 264 19.39 0.48 -26.94
C PHE A 264 18.72 1.85 -26.81
N GLU A 265 17.93 2.25 -27.82
CA GLU A 265 17.14 3.48 -27.81
C GLU A 265 16.10 3.49 -26.69
N HIS A 266 15.46 2.34 -26.41
CA HIS A 266 14.51 2.21 -25.32
C HIS A 266 15.17 2.43 -23.94
N LEU A 267 16.38 1.89 -23.75
CA LEU A 267 17.14 2.09 -22.51
C LEU A 267 17.57 3.55 -22.32
N ASP A 268 18.02 4.22 -23.39
CA ASP A 268 18.39 5.63 -23.34
C ASP A 268 17.17 6.51 -23.01
N GLN A 269 16.02 6.24 -23.65
CA GLN A 269 14.77 6.94 -23.35
C GLN A 269 14.31 6.72 -21.91
N LEU A 270 14.42 5.51 -21.39
CA LEU A 270 14.10 5.18 -20.00
C LEU A 270 15.01 5.94 -19.03
N ASN A 271 16.33 5.96 -19.29
CA ASN A 271 17.30 6.70 -18.49
C ASN A 271 17.02 8.21 -18.49
N ARG A 272 16.74 8.80 -19.65
CA ARG A 272 16.35 10.23 -19.76
C ARG A 272 15.07 10.53 -18.97
N THR A 273 14.11 9.62 -19.00
CA THR A 273 12.84 9.78 -18.29
C THR A 273 13.02 9.70 -16.77
N ILE A 274 13.87 8.79 -16.29
CA ILE A 274 14.26 8.70 -14.87
C ILE A 274 14.92 10.00 -14.42
N LEU A 275 15.90 10.51 -15.18
CA LEU A 275 16.59 11.77 -14.86
C LEU A 275 15.64 12.96 -14.89
N SER A 276 14.74 13.04 -15.87
CA SER A 276 13.73 14.09 -15.97
C SER A 276 12.76 14.06 -14.79
N LEU A 277 12.31 12.88 -14.36
CA LEU A 277 11.44 12.75 -13.20
C LEU A 277 12.17 13.14 -11.91
N SER A 278 13.45 12.79 -11.77
CA SER A 278 14.27 13.18 -10.62
C SER A 278 14.37 14.70 -10.50
N ASN A 279 14.71 15.38 -11.60
CA ASN A 279 14.81 16.85 -11.63
C ASN A 279 13.46 17.52 -11.30
N LEU A 280 12.37 17.02 -11.89
CA LEU A 280 11.03 17.55 -11.63
C LEU A 280 10.65 17.41 -10.15
N VAL A 281 10.93 16.25 -9.56
CA VAL A 281 10.62 15.96 -8.15
C VAL A 281 11.44 16.85 -7.21
N GLU A 282 12.71 17.12 -7.52
CA GLU A 282 13.56 18.07 -6.78
C GLU A 282 13.02 19.51 -6.88
N GLU A 283 12.65 19.97 -8.08
CA GLU A 283 12.06 21.29 -8.31
C GLU A 283 10.73 21.47 -7.56
N GLU A 284 9.84 20.49 -7.64
CA GLU A 284 8.55 20.52 -6.95
C GLU A 284 8.71 20.49 -5.43
N SER A 285 9.69 19.72 -4.92
CA SER A 285 10.01 19.68 -3.49
C SER A 285 10.50 21.04 -2.99
N ALA A 286 11.39 21.69 -3.74
CA ALA A 286 11.88 23.03 -3.41
C ALA A 286 10.75 24.08 -3.43
N GLN A 287 9.81 23.98 -4.37
CA GLN A 287 8.71 24.94 -4.52
C GLN A 287 7.57 24.73 -3.52
N ARG A 288 7.19 23.47 -3.24
CA ARG A 288 6.03 23.12 -2.40
C ARG A 288 6.41 22.77 -0.96
N GLY A 289 7.70 22.64 -0.63
CA GLY A 289 8.14 22.18 0.68
C GLY A 289 7.79 20.72 0.96
N ILE A 290 7.62 19.90 -0.10
CA ILE A 290 7.29 18.47 0.05
C ILE A 290 8.55 17.75 0.56
N LEU A 291 8.46 17.18 1.77
CA LEU A 291 9.48 16.29 2.31
C LEU A 291 9.50 14.99 1.52
N LEU A 292 10.42 14.88 0.57
CA LEU A 292 10.78 13.59 -0.03
C LEU A 292 11.75 12.91 0.94
N CYS A 293 11.33 11.80 1.55
CA CYS A 293 12.27 10.96 2.27
C CYS A 293 13.24 10.36 1.26
N CYS A 294 14.51 10.77 1.33
CA CYS A 294 15.57 10.15 0.57
C CYS A 294 15.71 8.68 1.04
N PRO A 295 15.84 7.68 0.14
CA PRO A 295 15.89 6.26 0.53
C PRO A 295 17.14 5.86 1.33
N VAL A 296 18.05 6.80 1.59
CA VAL A 296 19.37 6.54 2.20
C VAL A 296 19.29 6.09 3.67
N GLY A 297 18.09 6.02 4.26
CA GLY A 297 17.88 5.52 5.62
C GLY A 297 17.54 4.02 5.74
N PHE A 298 17.48 3.25 4.64
CA PHE A 298 17.18 1.80 4.69
C PHE A 298 18.43 0.89 4.77
N CYS A 299 19.60 1.44 5.09
CA CYS A 299 20.83 0.69 5.33
C CYS A 299 21.12 0.56 6.83
#